data_AF-A0A1V4IQG4-F1
#
_entry.id   AF-A0A1V4IQG4-F1
#
_cell.length_a   1.000
_cell.length_b   1.000
_cell.length_c   1.000
_cell.angle_alpha   90.00
_cell.angle_beta   90.00
_cell.angle_gamma   90.00
#
_symmetry.space_group_name_H-M   'P 1'
#
loop_
_entity.id
_entity.type
_entity.pdbx_description
1 polymer ?
#
loop_
_entity_poly.entity_id
_entity_poly.type
_entity_poly.pdbx_seq_one_letter_code
_entity_poly.pdbx_strand_id
1 'polypeptide(L)'
;MYIGEFSNKTGLSIDTLRYYDKLGILCPEKLNGKRQYYECDIEIAKSIKKLRHIGFSLKDIGSIVNFDKVFDNCEPNSKEFINIVNSLKELLQDKYKYILKLEQDIAESRKSIEKMLAKLDIINEYKR
;
A
#
# COMPACT_ATOMS: atom_id res chain seq x y z
N MET A 1 16.54 13.53 8.03
CA MET A 1 15.90 14.61 7.25
C MET A 1 14.66 15.12 7.94
N TYR A 2 14.26 16.39 7.72
CA TYR A 2 13.02 16.95 8.27
C TYR A 2 11.84 16.80 7.31
N ILE A 3 10.61 17.07 7.80
CA ILE A 3 9.37 16.83 7.06
C ILE A 3 9.31 17.47 5.66
N GLY A 4 9.92 18.66 5.47
CA GLY A 4 9.94 19.32 4.16
C GLY A 4 10.83 18.59 3.15
N GLU A 5 12.01 18.18 3.57
CA GLU A 5 12.93 17.40 2.72
C GLU A 5 12.35 16.00 2.44
N PHE A 6 11.75 15.37 3.45
CA PHE A 6 11.08 14.07 3.30
C PHE A 6 9.88 14.14 2.33
N SER A 7 9.09 15.22 2.42
CA SER A 7 7.98 15.50 1.50
C SER A 7 8.48 15.60 0.05
N ASN A 8 9.57 16.33 -0.19
CA ASN A 8 10.17 16.44 -1.52
C ASN A 8 10.70 15.10 -2.03
N LYS A 9 11.38 14.31 -1.19
CA LYS A 9 11.92 12.99 -1.58
C LYS A 9 10.84 11.95 -1.89
N THR A 10 9.74 11.96 -1.14
CA THR A 10 8.67 10.94 -1.26
C THR A 10 7.53 11.36 -2.19
N GLY A 11 7.42 12.66 -2.50
CA GLY A 11 6.29 13.24 -3.23
C GLY A 11 4.98 13.24 -2.44
N LEU A 12 5.02 12.98 -1.13
CA LEU A 12 3.86 13.06 -0.23
C LEU A 12 3.74 14.47 0.31
N SER A 13 2.51 15.02 0.38
CA SER A 13 2.30 16.32 1.00
C SER A 13 2.61 16.29 2.51
N ILE A 14 3.03 17.43 3.06
CA ILE A 14 3.28 17.58 4.50
C ILE A 14 2.04 17.16 5.32
N ASP A 15 0.84 17.48 4.85
CA ASP A 15 -0.41 17.09 5.52
C ASP A 15 -0.61 15.58 5.50
N THR A 16 -0.27 14.90 4.39
CA THR A 16 -0.30 13.44 4.31
C THR A 16 0.66 12.82 5.31
N LEU A 17 1.89 13.35 5.42
CA LEU A 17 2.89 12.86 6.37
C LEU A 17 2.46 13.06 7.82
N ARG A 18 1.86 14.21 8.15
CA ARG A 18 1.29 14.47 9.49
C ARG A 18 0.13 13.53 9.79
N TYR A 19 -0.70 13.24 8.78
CA TYR A 19 -1.80 12.31 8.92
C TYR A 19 -1.31 10.87 9.14
N TYR A 20 -0.27 10.44 8.43
CA TYR A 20 0.32 9.11 8.62
C TYR A 20 0.96 8.93 10.00
N ASP A 21 1.63 9.98 10.50
CA ASP A 21 2.14 9.99 11.87
C ASP A 21 1.00 9.90 12.90
N LYS A 22 -0.09 10.66 12.71
CA LYS A 22 -1.28 10.58 13.57
C LYS A 22 -1.90 9.18 13.60
N LEU A 23 -1.87 8.47 12.48
CA LEU A 23 -2.36 7.09 12.37
C LEU A 23 -1.36 6.04 12.87
N GLY A 24 -0.13 6.42 13.19
CA GLY A 24 0.90 5.50 13.66
C GLY A 24 1.48 4.56 12.60
N ILE A 25 1.24 4.87 11.31
CA ILE A 25 1.69 4.05 10.16
C ILE A 25 3.04 4.50 9.59
N LEU A 26 3.42 5.74 9.87
CA LEU A 26 4.74 6.29 9.59
C LEU A 26 5.14 7.15 10.78
N CYS A 27 5.87 6.55 11.73
CA CYS A 27 6.22 7.14 13.02
C CYS A 27 7.68 7.64 13.01
N PRO A 28 7.96 8.86 12.51
CA PRO A 28 9.30 9.43 12.60
C PRO A 28 9.69 9.65 14.07
N GLU A 29 10.99 9.61 14.35
CA GLU A 29 11.50 9.99 15.66
C GLU A 29 11.29 11.49 15.92
N LYS A 30 11.21 11.87 17.19
CA LYS A 30 11.20 13.28 17.60
C LYS A 30 12.54 13.65 18.19
N LEU A 31 13.31 14.45 17.46
CA LEU A 31 14.54 15.06 17.96
C LEU A 31 14.31 16.55 18.21
N ASN A 32 14.54 17.00 19.45
CA ASN A 32 14.37 18.40 19.86
C ASN A 32 12.98 18.98 19.50
N GLY A 33 11.92 18.20 19.71
CA GLY A 33 10.54 18.60 19.40
C GLY A 33 10.17 18.62 17.91
N LYS A 34 11.11 18.27 17.02
CA LYS A 34 10.89 18.21 15.57
C LYS A 34 10.89 16.76 15.09
N ARG A 35 10.00 16.45 14.13
CA ARG A 35 9.94 15.15 13.47
C ARG A 35 11.17 14.96 12.57
N GLN A 36 11.90 13.89 12.82
CA GLN A 36 13.06 13.48 12.07
C GLN A 36 12.77 12.15 11.37
N TYR A 37 12.91 12.18 10.05
CA TYR A 37 12.74 11.01 9.19
C TYR A 37 14.12 10.48 8.77
N TYR A 38 14.20 9.18 8.59
CA TYR A 38 15.39 8.45 8.14
C TYR A 38 15.14 7.82 6.77
N GLU A 39 16.19 7.25 6.17
CA GLU A 39 16.08 6.60 4.86
C GLU A 39 15.16 5.37 4.91
N CYS A 40 15.09 4.65 6.03
CA CYS A 40 14.13 3.54 6.20
C CYS A 40 12.66 4.00 6.09
N ASP A 41 12.34 5.22 6.54
CA ASP A 41 10.99 5.79 6.46
C ASP A 41 10.54 5.98 5.01
N ILE A 42 11.48 6.16 4.07
CA ILE A 42 11.16 6.30 2.64
C ILE A 42 10.58 5.00 2.10
N GLU A 43 11.15 3.85 2.46
CA GLU A 43 10.65 2.55 2.02
C GLU A 43 9.27 2.24 2.63
N ILE A 44 9.02 2.68 3.86
CA ILE A 44 7.69 2.63 4.49
C ILE A 44 6.71 3.49 3.70
N ALA A 45 7.05 4.74 3.40
CA ALA A 45 6.20 5.64 2.62
C ALA A 45 5.87 5.09 1.22
N LYS A 46 6.86 4.50 0.53
CA LYS A 46 6.66 3.81 -0.76
C LYS A 46 5.71 2.62 -0.61
N SER A 47 5.86 1.82 0.44
CA SER A 47 5.00 0.66 0.71
C SER A 47 3.56 1.08 0.98
N ILE A 48 3.34 2.11 1.81
CA ILE A 48 2.02 2.69 2.05
C ILE A 48 1.39 3.15 0.72
N LYS A 49 2.15 3.85 -0.12
CA LYS A 49 1.66 4.30 -1.43
C LYS A 49 1.25 3.12 -2.33
N LYS A 50 2.06 2.06 -2.42
CA LYS A 50 1.73 0.85 -3.18
C LYS A 50 0.44 0.19 -2.68
N LEU A 51 0.32 0.00 -1.37
CA LEU A 51 -0.89 -0.59 -0.75
C LEU A 51 -2.14 0.25 -1.04
N ARG A 52 -2.02 1.59 -0.97
CA ARG A 52 -3.11 2.51 -1.34
C ARG A 52 -3.53 2.36 -2.81
N HIS A 53 -2.57 2.20 -3.73
CA HIS A 53 -2.85 2.03 -5.15
C HIS A 53 -3.60 0.73 -5.46
N ILE A 54 -3.35 -0.35 -4.73
CA ILE A 54 -4.02 -1.64 -4.91
C ILE A 54 -5.32 -1.78 -4.08
N GLY A 55 -5.81 -0.68 -3.50
CA GLY A 55 -7.13 -0.62 -2.87
C GLY A 55 -7.17 -0.81 -1.36
N PHE A 56 -6.04 -0.76 -0.65
CA PHE A 56 -6.06 -0.73 0.83
C PHE A 56 -6.44 0.66 1.34
N SER A 57 -7.28 0.70 2.37
CA SER A 57 -7.56 1.93 3.11
C SER A 57 -6.39 2.27 4.05
N LEU A 58 -6.26 3.53 4.47
CA LEU A 58 -5.24 3.89 5.48
C LEU A 58 -5.52 3.21 6.83
N LYS A 59 -6.78 2.87 7.12
CA LYS A 59 -7.16 2.08 8.29
C LYS A 59 -6.67 0.64 8.16
N ASP A 60 -6.81 0.03 6.98
CA ASP A 60 -6.34 -1.33 6.69
C ASP A 60 -4.82 -1.42 6.91
N ILE A 61 -4.09 -0.43 6.38
CA ILE A 61 -2.63 -0.32 6.52
C ILE A 61 -2.26 -0.13 8.00
N GLY A 62 -3.03 0.68 8.74
CA GLY A 62 -2.87 0.82 10.19
C GLY A 62 -3.04 -0.48 10.95
N SER A 63 -4.06 -1.28 10.61
CA SER A 63 -4.27 -2.58 11.22
C SER A 63 -3.12 -3.55 10.96
N ILE A 64 -2.55 -3.55 9.75
CA ILE A 64 -1.39 -4.39 9.41
C ILE A 64 -0.16 -3.96 10.22
N VAL A 65 0.19 -2.67 10.19
CA VAL A 65 1.37 -2.15 10.90
C VAL A 65 1.24 -2.33 12.42
N ASN A 66 0.04 -2.15 12.96
CA ASN A 66 -0.19 -2.34 14.38
C ASN A 66 -0.15 -3.82 14.78
N PHE A 67 -0.60 -4.73 13.91
CA PHE A 67 -0.52 -6.15 14.16
C PHE A 67 0.93 -6.62 14.33
N ASP A 68 1.85 -6.18 13.47
CA ASP A 68 3.27 -6.53 13.61
C ASP A 68 3.82 -6.09 14.98
N LYS A 69 3.46 -4.88 15.43
CA LYS A 69 3.85 -4.36 16.76
C LYS A 69 3.22 -5.16 17.91
N VAL A 70 1.96 -5.56 17.78
CA VAL A 70 1.21 -6.31 18.80
C VAL A 70 1.71 -7.76 18.88
N PHE A 71 2.04 -8.37 17.75
CA PHE A 71 2.55 -9.73 17.66
C PHE A 71 3.82 -9.92 18.49
N ASP A 72 4.72 -8.94 18.48
CA ASP A 72 5.97 -8.98 19.24
C ASP A 72 5.78 -8.79 20.77
N ASN A 73 4.65 -8.21 21.21
CA ASN A 73 4.49 -7.69 22.58
C ASN A 73 3.30 -8.26 23.37
N CYS A 74 2.44 -9.09 22.78
CA CYS A 74 1.25 -9.61 23.45
C CYS A 74 1.33 -11.11 23.75
N GLU A 75 0.66 -11.53 24.83
CA GLU A 75 0.40 -12.96 25.06
C GLU A 75 -0.54 -13.50 23.97
N PRO A 76 -0.11 -14.50 23.19
CA PRO A 76 -0.79 -14.95 21.97
C PRO A 76 -2.18 -15.60 22.20
N ASN A 77 -2.59 -15.78 23.46
CA ASN A 77 -3.84 -16.47 23.83
C ASN A 77 -4.90 -15.56 24.46
N SER A 78 -4.72 -14.24 24.47
CA SER A 78 -5.80 -13.36 24.92
C SER A 78 -6.95 -13.33 23.89
N LYS A 79 -8.19 -13.24 24.37
CA LYS A 79 -9.39 -13.16 23.51
C LYS A 79 -9.33 -11.96 22.55
N GLU A 80 -8.74 -10.85 23.00
CA GLU A 80 -8.54 -9.65 22.19
C GLU A 80 -7.55 -9.88 21.05
N PHE A 81 -6.42 -10.53 21.32
CA PHE A 81 -5.43 -10.90 20.29
C PHE A 81 -6.04 -11.80 19.22
N ILE A 82 -6.77 -12.84 19.62
CA ILE A 82 -7.45 -13.76 18.69
C ILE A 82 -8.44 -13.00 17.79
N ASN A 83 -9.20 -12.07 18.35
CA ASN A 83 -10.14 -11.25 17.57
C ASN A 83 -9.40 -10.37 16.53
N ILE A 84 -8.31 -9.71 16.93
CA ILE A 84 -7.50 -8.88 16.03
C ILE A 84 -6.93 -9.73 14.89
N VAL A 85 -6.34 -10.89 15.21
CA VAL A 85 -5.79 -11.82 14.21
C VAL A 85 -6.85 -12.25 13.20
N ASN A 86 -8.04 -12.63 13.68
CA ASN A 86 -9.12 -13.09 12.81
C ASN A 86 -9.62 -11.97 11.89
N SER A 87 -9.86 -10.77 12.43
CA SER A 87 -10.28 -9.62 11.62
C SER A 87 -9.23 -9.22 10.58
N LEU A 88 -7.94 -9.27 10.94
CA LEU A 88 -6.86 -8.99 9.98
C LEU A 88 -6.79 -10.06 8.89
N LYS A 89 -6.93 -11.33 9.27
CA LYS A 89 -6.94 -12.45 8.33
C LYS A 89 -8.08 -12.32 7.31
N GLU A 90 -9.29 -12.01 7.77
CA GLU A 90 -10.44 -11.76 6.88
C GLU A 90 -10.17 -10.61 5.91
N LEU A 91 -9.68 -9.47 6.42
CA LEU A 91 -9.31 -8.32 5.60
C LEU A 91 -8.29 -8.70 4.53
N LEU A 92 -7.21 -9.40 4.90
CA LEU A 92 -6.15 -9.79 3.96
C LEU A 92 -6.66 -10.79 2.92
N GLN A 93 -7.52 -11.74 3.32
CA GLN A 93 -8.13 -12.69 2.40
C GLN A 93 -9.03 -12.00 1.38
N ASP A 94 -9.82 -11.02 1.79
CA ASP A 94 -10.69 -10.27 0.88
C ASP A 94 -9.88 -9.39 -0.08
N LYS A 95 -8.83 -8.74 0.41
CA LYS A 95 -7.90 -7.98 -0.46
C LYS A 95 -7.18 -8.89 -1.46
N TYR A 96 -6.78 -10.09 -1.03
CA TYR A 96 -6.16 -11.07 -1.92
C TYR A 96 -7.11 -11.51 -3.05
N LYS A 97 -8.37 -11.84 -2.71
CA LYS A 97 -9.39 -12.16 -3.72
C LYS A 97 -9.63 -11.01 -4.70
N TYR A 98 -9.65 -9.77 -4.20
CA TYR A 98 -9.80 -8.60 -5.03
C TYR A 98 -8.64 -8.43 -6.02
N ILE A 99 -7.40 -8.64 -5.58
CA ILE A 99 -6.21 -8.60 -6.44
C ILE A 99 -6.30 -9.66 -7.54
N LEU A 100 -6.67 -10.90 -7.21
CA LEU A 100 -6.85 -11.96 -8.22
C LEU A 100 -7.89 -11.58 -9.28
N LYS A 101 -8.97 -10.93 -8.86
CA LYS A 101 -10.01 -10.46 -9.79
C LYS A 101 -9.47 -9.38 -10.72
N LEU A 102 -8.72 -8.40 -10.19
CA LEU A 102 -8.08 -7.36 -11.00
C LEU A 102 -7.07 -7.95 -12.00
N GLU A 103 -6.27 -8.93 -11.58
CA GLU A 103 -5.32 -9.61 -12.48
C GLU A 103 -6.02 -10.29 -13.65
N GLN A 104 -7.15 -10.95 -13.38
CA GLN A 104 -7.98 -11.55 -14.43
C GLN A 104 -8.51 -10.48 -15.41
N ASP A 105 -9.09 -9.40 -14.89
CA ASP A 105 -9.68 -8.34 -15.72
C ASP A 105 -8.60 -7.63 -16.58
N ILE A 106 -7.40 -7.45 -16.03
CA ILE A 106 -6.23 -6.93 -16.77
C ILE A 106 -5.81 -7.90 -17.87
N ALA A 107 -5.76 -9.21 -17.60
CA ALA A 107 -5.38 -10.22 -18.58
C ALA A 107 -6.38 -10.28 -19.76
N GLU A 108 -7.68 -10.21 -19.47
CA GLU A 108 -8.75 -10.16 -20.49
C GLU A 108 -8.66 -8.90 -21.36
N SER A 109 -8.41 -7.75 -20.72
CA SER A 109 -8.22 -6.46 -21.42
C SER A 109 -6.98 -6.50 -22.32
N ARG A 110 -5.86 -7.02 -21.82
CA ARG A 110 -4.62 -7.17 -22.58
C ARG A 110 -4.83 -8.04 -23.83
N LYS A 111 -5.48 -9.20 -23.67
CA LYS A 111 -5.80 -10.10 -24.79
C LYS A 111 -6.67 -9.42 -25.85
N SER A 112 -7.59 -8.56 -25.42
CA SER A 112 -8.45 -7.79 -26.33
C SER A 112 -7.65 -6.76 -27.13
N ILE A 113 -6.73 -6.05 -26.47
CA ILE A 113 -5.82 -5.08 -27.13
C ILE A 113 -4.90 -5.79 -28.12
N GLU A 114 -4.31 -6.93 -27.75
CA GLU A 114 -3.44 -7.73 -28.63
C GLU A 114 -4.18 -8.16 -29.91
N LYS A 115 -5.45 -8.58 -29.81
CA LYS A 115 -6.29 -8.89 -30.97
C LYS A 115 -6.57 -7.67 -31.84
N MET A 116 -6.78 -6.49 -31.25
CA MET A 116 -7.00 -5.26 -32.00
C MET A 116 -5.74 -4.84 -32.76
N LEU A 117 -4.57 -4.93 -32.13
CA LEU A 117 -3.28 -4.63 -32.77
C LEU A 117 -3.03 -5.56 -33.96
N ALA A 118 -3.24 -6.86 -33.80
CA ALA A 118 -3.08 -7.82 -34.90
C ALA A 118 -3.99 -7.51 -36.11
N LYS A 119 -5.22 -7.03 -35.88
CA LYS A 119 -6.11 -6.61 -36.97
C LYS A 119 -5.59 -5.36 -37.70
N LEU A 120 -4.99 -4.43 -36.98
CA LEU A 120 -4.43 -3.20 -37.57
C LEU A 120 -3.18 -3.51 -38.41
N ASP A 121 -2.35 -4.44 -37.97
CA ASP A 121 -1.15 -4.87 -38.72
C ASP A 121 -1.55 -5.47 -40.08
N ILE A 122 -2.55 -6.35 -40.09
CA ILE A 122 -3.10 -6.94 -41.33
C ILE A 122 -3.57 -5.83 -42.30
N ILE A 123 -4.30 -4.82 -41.81
CA ILE A 123 -4.80 -3.72 -42.65
C ILE A 123 -3.65 -2.88 -43.24
N ASN A 124 -2.58 -2.69 -42.48
CA ASN A 124 -1.41 -1.94 -42.94
C ASN A 124 -0.61 -2.70 -44.01
N GLU A 125 -0.57 -4.03 -43.95
CA GLU A 125 0.05 -4.87 -44.99
C GLU A 125 -0.67 -4.78 -46.34
N TYR A 126 -2.00 -4.63 -46.35
CA TYR A 126 -2.79 -4.43 -47.58
C TYR A 126 -2.69 -3.01 -48.20
N LYS A 127 -2.09 -2.06 -47.49
CA LYS A 127 -1.88 -0.68 -47.97
C LYS A 127 -0.49 -0.44 -48.56
N ARG A 128 0.40 -1.45 -48.54
CA ARG A 128 1.67 -1.47 -49.28
C ARG A 128 1.50 -2.22 -50.59
#